data_AF-X6FL92-F1
#
_entry.id   AF-X6FL92-F1
#
_cell.length_a   1.000
_cell.length_b   1.000
_cell.length_c   1.000
_cell.angle_alpha   90.00
_cell.angle_beta   90.00
_cell.angle_gamma   90.00
#
_symmetry.space_group_name_H-M   'P 1'
#
loop_
_entity.id
_entity.type
_entity.pdbx_description
1 polymer ?
#
loop_
_entity_poly.entity_id
_entity_poly.type
_entity_poly.pdbx_seq_one_letter_code
_entity_poly.pdbx_strand_id
1 'polypeptide(L)'
;MTNALEDALADLRGEVEGGSELAAATQEIAAEHGLNPILLERKFTERFGSAAAVLEKLERARASPRPEIDYEKVKALIEYQCKRFRVKPDKFFPLKGKTKVTIASRLVGDHMVHVDVDFYECAVVERVGNNVREGLEALWGNRTSK
;
A
#
# COMPACT_ATOMS: atom_id res chain seq x y z
N MET A 1 -18.49 14.12 -6.91
CA MET A 1 -19.29 13.74 -5.73
C MET A 1 -19.01 12.28 -5.50
N THR A 2 -18.13 11.95 -4.56
CA THR A 2 -17.96 10.56 -4.15
C THR A 2 -19.18 10.16 -3.34
N ASN A 3 -19.65 8.94 -3.56
CA ASN A 3 -20.81 8.40 -2.87
C ASN A 3 -20.32 7.95 -1.49
N ALA A 4 -20.81 8.55 -0.41
CA ALA A 4 -20.36 8.24 0.96
C ALA A 4 -20.42 6.73 1.28
N LEU A 5 -21.33 5.99 0.65
CA LEU A 5 -21.38 4.54 0.75
C LEU A 5 -20.20 3.83 0.05
N GLU A 6 -19.76 4.32 -1.11
CA GLU A 6 -18.61 3.74 -1.83
C GLU A 6 -17.29 4.02 -1.10
N ASP A 7 -17.14 5.21 -0.52
CA ASP A 7 -15.98 5.59 0.27
C ASP A 7 -15.91 4.71 1.55
N ALA A 8 -17.03 4.62 2.29
CA ALA A 8 -17.12 3.75 3.46
C ALA A 8 -16.87 2.26 3.16
N LEU A 9 -17.29 1.75 1.99
CA LEU A 9 -17.04 0.37 1.58
C LEU A 9 -15.56 0.14 1.23
N ALA A 10 -14.87 1.14 0.68
CA ALA A 10 -13.45 1.06 0.38
C ALA A 10 -12.60 1.07 1.67
N ASP A 11 -12.93 1.96 2.60
CA ASP A 11 -12.26 2.04 3.91
C ASP A 11 -12.45 0.73 4.70
N LEU A 12 -13.68 0.21 4.73
CA LEU A 12 -14.00 -1.03 5.45
C LEU A 12 -13.26 -2.23 4.87
N ARG A 13 -13.05 -2.24 3.54
CA ARG A 13 -12.24 -3.26 2.88
C ARG A 13 -10.78 -3.17 3.30
N GLY A 14 -10.22 -1.97 3.34
CA GLY A 14 -8.84 -1.74 3.78
C GLY A 14 -8.60 -2.27 5.19
N GLU A 15 -9.50 -1.97 6.12
CA GLU A 15 -9.43 -2.44 7.52
C GLU A 15 -9.51 -3.97 7.63
N VAL A 16 -10.47 -4.60 6.94
CA VAL A 16 -10.61 -6.07 6.96
C VAL A 16 -9.41 -6.76 6.31
N GLU A 17 -8.87 -6.22 5.21
CA GLU A 17 -7.65 -6.74 4.59
C GLU A 17 -6.40 -6.52 5.48
N GLY A 18 -6.43 -5.50 6.33
CA GLY A 18 -5.45 -5.22 7.38
C GLY A 18 -5.52 -6.15 8.60
N GLY A 19 -6.60 -6.94 8.71
CA GLY A 19 -6.82 -7.93 9.78
C GLY A 19 -7.75 -7.46 10.89
N SER A 20 -8.39 -6.31 10.74
CA SER A 20 -9.38 -5.81 11.69
C SER A 20 -10.66 -6.66 11.68
N GLU A 21 -11.28 -6.83 12.85
CA GLU A 21 -12.57 -7.52 12.94
C GLU A 21 -13.68 -6.70 12.25
N LEU A 22 -14.40 -7.33 11.32
CA LEU A 22 -15.42 -6.67 10.50
C LEU A 22 -16.45 -5.89 11.33
N ALA A 23 -16.91 -6.45 12.44
CA ALA A 23 -17.91 -5.81 13.29
C ALA A 23 -17.39 -4.52 13.94
N ALA A 24 -16.14 -4.51 14.40
CA ALA A 24 -15.51 -3.34 15.00
C ALA A 24 -15.25 -2.24 13.95
N ALA A 25 -14.62 -2.62 12.83
CA ALA A 25 -14.34 -1.70 11.73
C ALA A 25 -15.62 -1.10 11.12
N THR A 26 -16.69 -1.88 11.04
CA THR A 26 -17.97 -1.38 10.53
C THR A 26 -18.58 -0.31 11.44
N GLN A 27 -18.50 -0.48 12.76
CA GLN A 27 -19.04 0.51 13.72
C GLN A 27 -18.31 1.84 13.60
N GLU A 28 -16.98 1.80 13.52
CA GLU A 28 -16.12 2.98 13.39
C GLU A 28 -16.39 3.72 12.06
N ILE A 29 -16.32 3.00 10.95
CA ILE A 29 -16.45 3.60 9.61
C ILE A 29 -17.89 4.07 9.35
N ALA A 30 -18.89 3.35 9.85
CA ALA A 30 -20.27 3.83 9.75
C ALA A 30 -20.46 5.15 10.52
N ALA A 31 -19.83 5.33 11.68
CA ALA A 31 -19.90 6.56 12.44
C ALA A 31 -19.21 7.73 11.72
N GLU A 32 -18.04 7.49 11.11
CA GLU A 32 -17.28 8.50 10.35
C GLU A 32 -18.05 9.01 9.13
N HIS A 33 -18.69 8.09 8.41
CA HIS A 33 -19.42 8.40 7.17
C HIS A 33 -20.90 8.73 7.40
N GLY A 34 -21.37 8.72 8.65
CA GLY A 34 -22.77 8.98 9.01
C GLY A 34 -23.76 7.95 8.46
N LEU A 35 -23.33 6.69 8.34
CA LEU A 35 -24.09 5.58 7.78
C LEU A 35 -24.67 4.66 8.87
N ASN A 36 -25.62 3.83 8.48
CA ASN A 36 -26.14 2.78 9.35
C ASN A 36 -25.17 1.57 9.31
N PRO A 37 -24.60 1.14 10.46
CA PRO A 37 -23.59 0.07 10.49
C PRO A 37 -24.14 -1.28 10.01
N ILE A 38 -25.41 -1.61 10.30
CA ILE A 38 -26.04 -2.86 9.85
C ILE A 38 -26.16 -2.88 8.32
N LEU A 39 -26.52 -1.74 7.73
CA LEU A 39 -26.63 -1.64 6.27
C LEU A 39 -25.25 -1.67 5.60
N LEU A 40 -24.24 -1.04 6.22
CA LEU A 40 -22.87 -1.06 5.71
C LEU A 40 -22.28 -2.47 5.73
N GLU A 41 -22.41 -3.21 6.84
CA GLU A 41 -21.94 -4.61 6.96
C GLU A 41 -22.59 -5.52 5.91
N ARG A 42 -23.91 -5.36 5.73
CA ARG A 42 -24.67 -6.12 4.74
C ARG A 42 -24.20 -5.81 3.33
N LYS A 43 -24.01 -4.52 3.00
CA LYS A 43 -23.53 -4.10 1.68
C LYS A 43 -22.11 -4.56 1.40
N PHE A 44 -21.26 -4.55 2.41
CA PHE A 44 -19.93 -5.10 2.36
C PHE A 44 -19.96 -6.60 2.06
N THR A 45 -20.77 -7.36 2.80
CA THR A 45 -20.90 -8.81 2.62
C THR A 45 -21.50 -9.17 1.26
N GLU A 46 -22.51 -8.42 0.80
CA GLU A 46 -23.11 -8.61 -0.53
C GLU A 46 -22.10 -8.38 -1.67
N ARG A 47 -21.16 -7.44 -1.51
CA ARG A 47 -20.22 -7.03 -2.56
C ARG A 47 -18.89 -7.80 -2.54
N PHE A 48 -18.36 -8.09 -1.36
CA PHE A 48 -17.03 -8.66 -1.17
C PHE A 48 -17.03 -10.07 -0.58
N GLY A 49 -18.17 -10.52 -0.05
CA GLY A 49 -18.30 -11.78 0.70
C GLY A 49 -18.04 -11.58 2.20
N SER A 50 -18.03 -12.68 2.95
CA SER A 50 -17.71 -12.62 4.39
C SER A 50 -16.25 -12.23 4.61
N ALA A 51 -15.95 -11.62 5.76
CA ALA A 51 -14.57 -11.29 6.15
C ALA A 51 -13.64 -12.51 6.09
N ALA A 52 -14.13 -13.68 6.52
CA ALA A 52 -13.40 -14.94 6.42
C ALA A 52 -13.02 -15.31 4.97
N ALA A 53 -13.92 -15.10 4.00
CA ALA A 53 -13.64 -15.38 2.60
C ALA A 53 -12.67 -14.37 1.97
N VAL A 54 -12.69 -13.11 2.41
CA VAL A 54 -11.72 -12.08 1.98
C VAL A 54 -10.33 -12.42 2.51
N LEU A 55 -10.23 -12.76 3.80
CA LEU A 55 -8.98 -13.18 4.43
C LEU A 55 -8.43 -14.48 3.83
N GLU A 56 -9.28 -15.49 3.58
CA GLU A 56 -8.85 -16.74 2.93
C GLU A 56 -8.29 -16.50 1.52
N LYS A 57 -8.89 -15.57 0.75
CA LYS A 57 -8.35 -15.17 -0.56
C LYS A 57 -6.98 -14.50 -0.43
N LEU A 58 -6.79 -13.62 0.56
CA LEU A 58 -5.49 -12.98 0.82
C LEU A 58 -4.45 -13.99 1.27
N GLU A 59 -4.80 -14.91 2.16
CA GLU A 59 -3.92 -15.99 2.62
C GLU A 59 -3.53 -16.90 1.46
N ARG A 60 -4.47 -17.27 0.58
CA ARG A 60 -4.20 -18.07 -0.62
C ARG A 60 -3.30 -17.33 -1.63
N ALA A 61 -3.49 -16.02 -1.77
CA ALA A 61 -2.59 -15.17 -2.58
C ALA A 61 -1.18 -15.11 -1.98
N ARG A 62 -1.06 -15.00 -0.64
CA ARG A 62 0.23 -15.01 0.08
C ARG A 62 0.91 -16.38 0.08
N ALA A 63 0.14 -17.47 0.08
CA ALA A 63 0.58 -18.86 0.17
C ALA A 63 0.88 -19.50 -1.20
N SER A 64 0.46 -18.89 -2.30
CA SER A 64 0.85 -19.34 -3.64
C SER A 64 2.38 -19.27 -3.80
N PRO A 65 3.03 -20.33 -4.31
CA PRO A 65 4.48 -20.32 -4.54
C PRO A 65 4.79 -19.15 -5.48
N ARG A 66 5.57 -18.22 -4.94
CA ARG A 66 5.85 -16.93 -5.57
C ARG A 66 6.57 -17.17 -6.90
N PRO A 67 6.19 -16.47 -7.98
CA PRO A 67 6.86 -16.62 -9.26
C PRO A 67 8.36 -16.34 -9.08
N GLU A 68 9.19 -17.14 -9.74
CA GLU A 68 10.63 -16.95 -9.73
C GLU A 68 10.95 -15.58 -10.33
N ILE A 69 11.60 -14.71 -9.53
CA ILE A 69 11.88 -13.33 -9.93
C ILE A 69 12.93 -13.35 -11.04
N ASP A 70 12.52 -12.92 -12.23
CA ASP A 70 13.43 -12.74 -13.36
C ASP A 70 14.27 -11.47 -13.16
N TYR A 71 15.53 -11.67 -12.76
CA TYR A 71 16.47 -10.60 -12.47
C TYR A 71 16.66 -9.63 -13.64
N GLU A 72 16.67 -10.11 -14.88
CA GLU A 72 16.88 -9.26 -16.06
C GLU A 72 15.66 -8.36 -16.32
N LYS A 73 14.43 -8.86 -16.07
CA LYS A 73 13.22 -8.04 -16.15
C LYS A 73 13.19 -6.94 -15.10
N VAL A 74 13.53 -7.27 -13.85
CA VAL A 74 13.59 -6.27 -12.77
C VAL A 74 14.66 -5.22 -13.06
N LYS A 75 15.84 -5.65 -13.52
CA LYS A 75 16.93 -4.75 -13.93
C LYS A 75 16.48 -3.80 -15.04
N ALA A 76 15.88 -4.32 -16.11
CA ALA A 76 15.38 -3.51 -17.22
C ALA A 76 14.30 -2.51 -16.77
N LEU A 77 13.40 -2.91 -15.86
CA LEU A 77 12.39 -2.03 -15.30
C LEU A 77 13.01 -0.90 -14.47
N ILE A 78 13.98 -1.20 -13.63
CA ILE A 78 14.72 -0.20 -12.85
C ILE A 78 15.42 0.78 -13.79
N GLU A 79 16.13 0.30 -14.81
CA GLU A 79 16.81 1.15 -15.80
C GLU A 79 15.82 2.06 -16.53
N TYR A 80 14.66 1.52 -16.93
CA TYR A 80 13.60 2.28 -17.58
C TYR A 80 13.05 3.38 -16.67
N GLN A 81 12.74 3.09 -15.40
CA GLN A 81 12.28 4.11 -14.45
C GLN A 81 13.39 5.12 -14.13
N CYS A 82 14.65 4.69 -14.02
CA CYS A 82 15.78 5.59 -13.82
C CYS A 82 15.89 6.62 -14.95
N LYS A 83 15.69 6.20 -16.20
CA LYS A 83 15.62 7.10 -17.35
C LYS A 83 14.45 8.09 -17.23
N ARG A 84 13.26 7.60 -16.85
CA ARG A 84 12.06 8.44 -16.67
C ARG A 84 12.26 9.52 -15.59
N PHE A 85 12.89 9.18 -14.47
CA PHE A 85 13.12 10.09 -13.35
C PHE A 85 14.49 10.80 -13.36
N ARG A 86 15.28 10.61 -14.42
CA ARG A 86 16.62 11.21 -14.60
C ARG A 86 17.59 10.92 -13.45
N VAL A 87 17.57 9.69 -12.94
CA VAL A 87 18.49 9.20 -11.90
C VAL A 87 19.47 8.17 -12.47
N LYS A 88 20.65 8.04 -11.84
CA LYS A 88 21.66 7.07 -12.28
C LYS A 88 21.32 5.66 -11.78
N PRO A 89 21.18 4.65 -12.67
CA PRO A 89 20.78 3.29 -12.30
C PRO A 89 21.79 2.58 -11.39
N ASP A 90 23.09 2.85 -11.54
CA ASP A 90 24.18 2.19 -10.79
C ASP A 90 24.01 2.25 -9.26
N LYS A 91 23.29 3.25 -8.74
CA LYS A 91 23.04 3.42 -7.31
C LYS A 91 22.12 2.33 -6.73
N PHE A 92 21.34 1.66 -7.57
CA PHE A 92 20.36 0.67 -7.15
C PHE A 92 20.91 -0.75 -7.20
N PHE A 93 21.96 -0.98 -7.98
CA PHE A 93 22.63 -2.27 -8.15
C PHE A 93 23.80 -2.44 -7.17
N PRO A 94 24.12 -3.67 -6.75
CA PRO A 94 23.41 -4.93 -7.04
C PRO A 94 22.06 -5.03 -6.28
N LEU A 95 21.11 -5.79 -6.85
CA LEU A 95 19.78 -6.00 -6.26
C LEU A 95 19.74 -7.14 -5.22
N LYS A 96 20.89 -7.76 -4.93
CA LYS A 96 20.98 -8.96 -4.10
C LYS A 96 20.43 -8.71 -2.70
N GLY A 97 19.51 -9.57 -2.26
CA GLY A 97 18.87 -9.49 -0.94
C GLY A 97 17.84 -8.37 -0.78
N LYS A 98 17.59 -7.58 -1.82
CA LYS A 98 16.53 -6.57 -1.83
C LYS A 98 15.26 -7.17 -2.41
N THR A 99 14.12 -6.73 -1.90
CA THR A 99 12.79 -7.11 -2.38
C THR A 99 12.05 -5.94 -3.04
N LYS A 100 12.51 -4.72 -2.77
CA LYS A 100 12.01 -3.47 -3.33
C LYS A 100 13.11 -2.42 -3.39
N VAL A 101 12.96 -1.46 -4.29
CA VAL A 101 13.83 -0.27 -4.37
C VAL A 101 13.00 0.97 -4.66
N THR A 102 13.20 2.02 -3.86
CA THR A 102 12.64 3.36 -4.13
C THR A 102 13.51 4.08 -5.16
N ILE A 103 12.94 4.38 -6.33
CA ILE A 103 13.64 5.04 -7.45
C ILE A 103 13.54 6.56 -7.35
N ALA A 104 12.40 7.07 -6.91
CA ALA A 104 12.16 8.49 -6.75
C ALA A 104 11.28 8.75 -5.53
N SER A 105 11.39 9.95 -4.97
CA SER A 105 10.47 10.46 -3.96
C SER A 105 10.13 11.90 -4.31
N ARG A 106 8.85 12.25 -4.30
CA ARG A 106 8.37 13.59 -4.66
C ARG A 106 7.34 14.06 -3.65
N LEU A 107 7.36 15.36 -3.39
CA LEU A 107 6.34 16.02 -2.59
C LEU A 107 5.10 16.28 -3.48
N VAL A 108 3.93 15.86 -3.02
CA VAL A 108 2.63 16.14 -3.66
C VAL A 108 1.69 16.66 -2.58
N GLY A 109 1.42 17.96 -2.58
CA GLY A 109 0.77 18.61 -1.43
C GLY A 109 1.64 18.49 -0.18
N ASP A 110 1.06 18.02 0.92
CA ASP A 110 1.74 17.78 2.21
C ASP A 110 2.23 16.32 2.39
N HIS A 111 2.16 15.51 1.32
CA HIS A 111 2.52 14.09 1.35
C HIS A 111 3.80 13.81 0.54
N MET A 112 4.65 12.93 1.08
CA MET A 112 5.78 12.39 0.34
C MET A 112 5.34 11.15 -0.43
N VAL A 113 5.36 11.19 -1.76
CA VAL A 113 5.06 10.04 -2.61
C VAL A 113 6.36 9.37 -3.04
N HIS A 114 6.49 8.09 -2.72
CA HIS A 114 7.62 7.24 -3.13
C HIS A 114 7.23 6.42 -4.35
N VAL A 115 8.13 6.34 -5.32
CA VAL A 115 8.00 5.46 -6.49
C VAL A 115 8.91 4.26 -6.24
N ASP A 116 8.30 3.14 -5.88
CA ASP A 116 8.98 1.90 -5.53
C ASP A 116 8.88 0.92 -6.71
N VAL A 117 9.97 0.22 -7.02
CA VAL A 117 9.96 -0.97 -7.89
C VAL A 117 9.90 -2.18 -6.97
N ASP A 118 8.80 -2.94 -7.05
CA ASP A 118 8.63 -4.19 -6.35
C ASP A 118 9.16 -5.34 -7.21
N PHE A 119 10.03 -6.16 -6.63
CA PHE A 119 10.70 -7.22 -7.38
C PHE A 119 9.84 -8.47 -7.50
N TYR A 120 8.89 -8.69 -6.57
CA TYR A 120 7.97 -9.81 -6.60
C TYR A 120 6.97 -9.69 -7.74
N GLU A 121 6.43 -8.48 -7.92
CA GLU A 121 5.43 -8.23 -8.96
C GLU A 121 6.07 -7.74 -10.27
N CYS A 122 7.38 -7.47 -10.26
CA CYS A 122 8.08 -6.75 -11.32
C CYS A 122 7.27 -5.50 -11.74
N ALA A 123 6.80 -4.76 -10.73
CA ALA A 123 5.84 -3.68 -10.88
C ALA A 123 6.38 -2.39 -10.26
N VAL A 124 5.82 -1.26 -10.70
CA VAL A 124 6.08 0.05 -10.10
C VAL A 124 4.88 0.41 -9.26
N VAL A 125 5.12 0.63 -7.97
CA VAL A 125 4.09 0.99 -6.99
C VAL A 125 4.36 2.41 -6.52
N GLU A 126 3.33 3.28 -6.61
CA GLU A 126 3.36 4.58 -5.94
C GLU A 126 2.84 4.39 -4.52
N ARG A 127 3.69 4.68 -3.53
CA ARG A 127 3.35 4.60 -2.11
C ARG A 127 3.34 5.99 -1.52
N VAL A 128 2.21 6.37 -0.93
CA VAL A 128 2.11 7.59 -0.12
C VAL A 128 2.77 7.30 1.23
N GLY A 129 3.82 8.04 1.56
CA GLY A 129 4.42 8.06 2.90
C GLY A 129 3.61 8.95 3.83
N ASN A 130 3.73 8.71 5.15
CA ASN A 130 3.14 9.55 6.18
C ASN A 130 3.47 11.03 5.97
N ASN A 131 2.63 11.90 6.56
CA ASN A 131 2.78 13.35 6.52
C ASN A 131 4.24 13.78 6.68
N VAL A 132 4.69 14.73 5.84
CA VAL A 132 6.08 15.21 5.80
C VAL A 132 6.59 15.62 7.19
N ARG A 133 5.70 16.12 8.06
CA ARG A 133 5.98 16.43 9.46
C ARG A 133 6.49 15.21 10.25
N GLU A 134 5.82 14.07 10.16
CA GLU A 134 6.23 12.83 10.87
C GLU A 134 7.55 12.26 10.33
N GLY A 135 7.74 12.29 9.01
CA GLY A 135 8.98 11.82 8.38
C GLY A 135 10.20 12.68 8.73
N LEU A 136 10.02 14.01 8.86
CA LEU A 136 11.04 14.94 9.32
C LEU A 136 11.29 14.82 10.83
N GLU A 137 10.25 14.64 11.64
CA GLU A 137 10.37 14.43 13.09
C GLU A 137 11.10 13.12 13.43
N ALA A 138 10.87 12.03 12.67
CA ALA A 138 11.62 10.78 12.83
C ALA A 138 13.12 10.92 12.43
N LEU A 139 13.42 11.72 11.41
CA LEU A 139 14.80 12.00 10.99
C LEU A 139 15.53 12.96 11.95
N TRP A 140 14.81 13.90 12.57
CA TRP A 140 15.38 14.82 13.57
C TRP A 140 15.46 14.22 14.97
N GLY A 141 14.48 13.41 15.40
CA GLY A 141 14.50 12.71 16.69
C GLY A 141 15.65 11.72 16.81
N ASN A 142 16.11 11.15 15.69
CA ASN A 142 17.30 10.30 15.64
C ASN A 142 18.64 11.07 15.62
N ARG A 143 18.64 12.41 15.53
CA ARG A 143 19.87 13.23 15.65
C ARG A 143 20.06 13.84 17.04
N THR A 144 19.05 13.83 17.90
CA THR A 144 19.10 14.42 19.24
C THR A 144 19.21 13.40 20.37
N SER A 145 19.10 12.10 20.10
CA SER A 145 19.44 11.07 21.07
C SER A 145 20.96 10.82 21.03
N LYS A 146 21.68 11.59 21.85
CA LYS A 146 23.09 11.39 22.19
C LYS A 146 23.19 10.92 23.63
#